data_AF-A0A351GHG7-F1
#
_entry.id   AF-A0A351GHG7-F1
#
_cell.length_a   1.000
_cell.length_b   1.000
_cell.length_c   1.000
_cell.angle_alpha   90.00
_cell.angle_beta   90.00
_cell.angle_gamma   90.00
#
_symmetry.space_group_name_H-M   'P 1'
#
loop_
_entity.id
_entity.type
_entity.pdbx_description
1 polymer ?
#
loop_
_entity_poly.entity_id
_entity_poly.type
_entity_poly.pdbx_seq_one_letter_code
_entity_poly.pdbx_strand_id
1 'polypeptide(L)' 'MKKIMLFDKTDDYAIYAKTGMVIRDTVTYGWFVGYVETKGNTYYFATNIAPGEGMDLWGEFVPARIEVTLQALRYYDILN' A
#
# COMPACT_ATOMS: atom_id res chain seq x y z
N MET A 1 15.81 6.75 -8.91
CA MET A 1 14.74 5.76 -8.66
C MET A 1 13.93 6.06 -7.40
N LYS A 2 14.49 6.16 -6.19
CA LYS A 2 13.72 6.45 -4.97
C LYS A 2 12.73 7.63 -5.07
N LYS A 3 13.14 8.76 -5.65
CA LYS A 3 12.28 9.94 -5.82
C LYS A 3 11.00 9.70 -6.62
N ILE A 4 11.03 8.81 -7.62
CA ILE A 4 9.85 8.51 -8.46
C ILE A 4 8.84 7.59 -7.76
N MET A 5 9.25 6.95 -6.65
CA MET A 5 8.40 6.11 -5.83
C MET A 5 7.79 6.87 -4.65
N LEU A 6 8.11 8.16 -4.48
CA LEU A 6 7.57 8.94 -3.37
C LEU A 6 6.05 9.00 -3.48
N PHE A 7 5.38 8.31 -2.57
CA PHE A 7 3.93 8.20 -2.51
C PHE A 7 3.33 9.28 -1.60
N ASP A 8 3.93 9.47 -0.43
CA ASP A 8 3.53 10.48 0.55
C ASP A 8 4.75 10.93 1.37
N LYS A 9 4.72 12.16 1.89
CA LYS A 9 5.78 12.71 2.75
C LYS A 9 5.22 13.74 3.73
N THR A 10 5.61 13.58 4.98
CA THR A 10 5.44 14.55 6.06
C THR A 10 6.80 14.92 6.65
N ASP A 11 6.81 15.68 7.75
CA ASP A 11 8.02 15.97 8.52
C ASP A 11 8.49 14.77 9.38
N ASP A 12 7.60 13.80 9.60
CA ASP A 12 7.84 12.64 10.47
C ASP A 12 8.12 11.35 9.69
N TYR A 13 7.54 11.22 8.48
CA TYR A 13 7.75 10.04 7.64
C TYR A 13 7.77 10.34 6.14
N ALA A 14 8.30 9.40 5.36
CA ALA A 14 8.17 9.36 3.90
C ALA A 14 7.83 7.93 3.44
N ILE A 15 6.79 7.79 2.62
CA ILE A 15 6.36 6.52 2.04
C ILE A 15 6.86 6.43 0.61
N TYR A 16 7.58 5.36 0.30
CA TYR A 16 8.08 5.06 -1.04
C TYR A 16 7.50 3.74 -1.52
N ALA A 17 6.57 3.78 -2.47
CA ALA A 17 5.79 2.59 -2.81
C ALA A 17 5.26 2.60 -4.23
N LYS A 18 4.88 1.42 -4.71
CA LYS A 18 4.22 1.24 -6.00
C LYS A 18 3.04 0.30 -5.89
N THR A 19 1.98 0.66 -6.59
CA THR A 19 0.81 -0.20 -6.81
C THR A 19 1.04 -1.18 -7.96
N GLY A 20 0.48 -2.38 -7.82
CA GLY A 20 0.40 -3.39 -8.86
C GLY A 20 -1.00 -3.98 -8.95
N MET A 21 -1.36 -4.45 -10.14
CA MET A 21 -2.60 -5.17 -10.38
C MET A 21 -2.37 -6.18 -11.49
N VAL A 22 -2.90 -7.38 -11.31
CA VAL A 22 -2.94 -8.39 -12.36
C VAL A 22 -4.28 -9.11 -12.29
N ILE A 23 -4.82 -9.44 -13.46
CA ILE A 23 -5.92 -10.38 -13.57
C ILE A 23 -5.29 -11.69 -14.02
N ARG A 24 -5.42 -12.74 -13.19
CA ARG A 24 -4.95 -14.08 -13.52
C ARG A 24 -6.14 -15.02 -13.45
N ASP A 25 -6.38 -15.73 -14.55
CA ASP A 25 -7.59 -16.52 -14.75
C ASP A 25 -8.84 -15.65 -14.60
N THR A 26 -9.62 -15.85 -13.53
CA THR A 26 -10.81 -15.04 -13.17
C THR A 26 -10.62 -14.24 -11.88
N VAL A 27 -9.42 -14.26 -11.30
CA VAL A 27 -9.13 -13.60 -10.02
C VAL A 27 -8.25 -12.37 -10.24
N THR A 28 -8.65 -11.26 -9.66
CA THR A 28 -7.85 -10.05 -9.61
C THR A 28 -6.95 -10.07 -8.37
N TYR A 29 -5.66 -9.79 -8.55
CA TYR A 29 -4.71 -9.60 -7.45
C TYR A 29 -4.18 -8.18 -7.45
N GLY A 30 -4.10 -7.61 -6.27
CA GLY A 30 -3.71 -6.23 -6.02
C GLY A 30 -2.49 -6.18 -5.11
N TRP A 31 -1.56 -5.29 -5.46
CA TRP A 31 -0.33 -5.08 -4.70
C TRP A 31 -0.17 -3.62 -4.29
N PHE A 32 0.39 -3.41 -3.10
CA PHE A 32 1.03 -2.17 -2.69
C PHE A 32 2.32 -2.53 -1.94
N VAL A 33 3.46 -2.24 -2.55
CA VAL A 33 4.77 -2.68 -2.07
C VAL A 33 5.70 -1.49 -1.95
N GLY A 34 6.44 -1.41 -0.86
CA GLY A 34 7.28 -0.27 -0.58
C GLY A 34 7.93 -0.31 0.79
N TYR A 35 8.31 0.89 1.24
CA TYR A 35 8.83 1.10 2.59
C TYR A 35 8.46 2.49 3.10
N VAL A 36 8.42 2.62 4.43
CA VAL A 36 8.29 3.88 5.16
C VAL A 36 9.62 4.20 5.80
N GLU A 37 10.15 5.39 5.53
CA GLU A 37 11.26 5.95 6.27
C GLU A 37 10.72 6.88 7.36
N THR A 38 11.17 6.66 8.59
CA THR A 38 10.93 7.54 9.74
C THR A 38 12.26 8.08 10.24
N LYS A 39 12.25 8.98 11.24
CA LYS A 39 13.48 9.53 11.85
C LYS A 39 14.40 8.45 12.43
N GLY A 40 13.86 7.31 12.89
CA GLY A 40 14.61 6.30 13.63
C GLY A 40 14.68 4.91 12.99
N ASN A 41 13.86 4.63 11.97
CA ASN A 41 13.79 3.30 11.39
C ASN A 41 13.23 3.30 9.96
N THR A 42 13.44 2.22 9.23
CA THR A 42 12.82 1.94 7.93
C THR A 42 11.98 0.67 8.01
N TYR A 43 10.71 0.79 7.63
CA TYR A 43 9.74 -0.32 7.67
C TYR A 43 9.37 -0.73 6.25
N TYR A 44 9.76 -1.93 5.85
CA TYR A 44 9.39 -2.50 4.54
C TYR A 44 8.04 -3.20 4.62
N PHE A 45 7.23 -3.08 3.56
CA PHE A 45 5.93 -3.74 3.47
C PHE A 45 5.67 -4.29 2.07
N ALA A 46 4.85 -5.34 2.02
CA ALA A 46 4.37 -5.93 0.77
C ALA A 46 2.94 -6.44 0.96
N THR A 47 1.95 -5.62 0.63
CA THR A 47 0.54 -5.98 0.71
C THR A 47 0.11 -6.68 -0.57
N ASN A 48 -0.49 -7.86 -0.43
CA ASN A 48 -1.14 -8.59 -1.51
C ASN A 48 -2.57 -8.94 -1.09
N ILE A 49 -3.55 -8.53 -1.90
CA ILE A 49 -4.98 -8.80 -1.64
C ILE A 49 -5.70 -9.21 -2.92
N ALA A 50 -6.83 -9.90 -2.77
CA ALA A 50 -7.81 -10.19 -3.82
C ALA A 50 -9.17 -9.59 -3.42
N PRO A 51 -10.04 -9.22 -4.38
CA PRO A 51 -11.36 -8.70 -4.07
C PRO A 51 -12.22 -9.78 -3.41
N GLY A 52 -13.05 -9.38 -2.46
CA GLY A 52 -14.10 -10.25 -1.92
C GLY A 52 -15.18 -10.55 -2.95
N GLU A 53 -16.02 -11.54 -2.66
CA GLU A 53 -17.17 -11.86 -3.49
C GLU A 53 -18.13 -10.66 -3.57
N GLY A 54 -18.55 -10.29 -4.78
CA GLY A 54 -19.46 -9.16 -5.03
C GLY A 54 -18.85 -7.77 -4.81
N MET A 55 -17.58 -7.66 -4.46
CA MET A 55 -16.88 -6.39 -4.24
C MET A 55 -16.76 -5.57 -5.54
N ASP A 56 -17.00 -4.26 -5.46
CA ASP A 56 -16.74 -3.38 -6.60
C ASP A 56 -15.22 -3.27 -6.82
N LEU A 57 -14.77 -3.70 -8.00
CA LEU A 57 -13.36 -3.66 -8.35
C LEU A 57 -12.78 -2.23 -8.34
N TRP A 58 -13.55 -1.24 -8.81
CA TRP A 58 -13.02 0.11 -9.03
C TRP A 58 -13.25 1.02 -7.84
N GLY A 59 -14.44 0.99 -7.24
CA GLY A 59 -14.81 1.81 -6.10
C GLY A 59 -14.28 1.29 -4.77
N GLU A 60 -14.09 -0.03 -4.61
CA GLU A 60 -13.73 -0.62 -3.32
C GLU A 60 -12.35 -1.31 -3.36
N PHE A 61 -12.14 -2.25 -4.28
CA PHE A 61 -10.90 -3.05 -4.28
C PHE A 61 -9.65 -2.23 -4.66
N VAL A 62 -9.75 -1.42 -5.72
CA VAL A 62 -8.65 -0.56 -6.20
C VAL A 62 -8.08 0.33 -5.10
N PRO A 63 -8.89 1.08 -4.30
CA PRO A 63 -8.38 1.85 -3.17
C PRO A 63 -7.95 0.97 -1.98
N ALA A 64 -8.66 -0.14 -1.70
CA ALA A 64 -8.36 -1.00 -0.56
C ALA A 64 -6.90 -1.51 -0.52
N ARG A 65 -6.26 -1.72 -1.68
CA ARG A 65 -4.84 -2.13 -1.78
C ARG A 65 -3.90 -1.19 -1.02
N ILE A 66 -4.18 0.11 -1.06
CA ILE A 66 -3.39 1.14 -0.38
C ILE A 66 -3.91 1.27 1.05
N GLU A 67 -5.22 1.43 1.22
CA GLU A 67 -5.84 1.74 2.52
C GLU A 67 -5.53 0.71 3.59
N VAL A 68 -5.61 -0.59 3.28
CA VAL A 68 -5.31 -1.64 4.27
C VAL A 68 -3.87 -1.55 4.77
N THR A 69 -2.94 -1.14 3.90
CA THR A 69 -1.54 -0.96 4.26
C THR A 69 -1.37 0.26 5.15
N LEU A 70 -1.98 1.39 4.79
CA LEU A 70 -1.92 2.61 5.59
C LEU A 70 -2.57 2.43 6.97
N GLN A 71 -3.69 1.69 7.04
CA GLN A 71 -4.33 1.33 8.30
C GLN A 71 -3.43 0.45 9.16
N ALA A 72 -2.81 -0.59 8.58
CA ALA A 72 -1.87 -1.44 9.31
C ALA A 72 -0.66 -0.64 9.82
N LEU A 73 -0.08 0.24 8.99
CA LEU A 73 1.06 1.06 9.40
C LEU A 73 0.68 2.07 10.50
N ARG A 74 -0.54 2.65 10.45
CA ARG A 74 -1.06 3.48 11.55
C ARG A 74 -1.31 2.66 12.82
N TYR A 75 -1.86 1.45 12.69
CA TYR A 75 -2.11 0.56 13.82
C TYR A 75 -0.82 0.19 14.58
N TYR A 76 0.31 0.12 13.88
CA TYR A 76 1.63 -0.11 14.48
C TYR A 76 2.38 1.20 14.82
N ASP A 77 1.70 2.34 14.84
CA ASP A 77 2.27 3.67 15.13
C ASP A 77 3.47 4.05 14.24
N ILE A 78 3.51 3.56 12.99
CA ILE A 78 4.57 3.88 12.01
C ILE A 78 4.23 5.17 11.25
N LEU A 79 2.95 5.40 10.96
CA LEU A 79 2.45 6.61 10.31
C LEU A 79 1.70 7.46 11.34
N ASN A 80 2.42 8.38 11.98
CA ASN A 80 1.89 9.38 12.91
C ASN A 80 1.90 10.77 12.29
#